data_AF-A0A1F3DLL0-F1
#
_entry.id   AF-A0A1F3DLL0-F1
#
_cell.length_a   1.000
_cell.length_b   1.000
_cell.length_c   1.000
_cell.angle_alpha   90.00
_cell.angle_beta   90.00
_cell.angle_gamma   90.00
#
_symmetry.space_group_name_H-M   'P 1'
#
loop_
_entity.id
_entity.type
_entity.pdbx_description
1 polymer ?
#
loop_
_entity_poly.entity_id
_entity_poly.type
_entity_poly.pdbx_seq_one_letter_code
_entity_poly.pdbx_strand_id
1 'polypeptide(L)'
;MFSIINKKLRSKMVNKLIILISLIIFSLTSNSQDNKDNYYKASAYIYYNILDSTIIYISKNIDSEKNNYKNYIIRGDCYFNLKMYENALNDFLTAENLKPEIAEYKIARCYSMLNDYKNAFEYLQRHLQKSEKNTQASIKLDTAFKNINTLKQWNEIWLNEWYSKAETALFDAEYAIKKNQYNDAIEMLTQFLEKRTKSHQAYYLRAKASIALQNYKAAINDIEKAIENSPKNDLYWFEKGKLNFLEENYKKAYEDFNTTINLNPDNLFYFFFRAKAAIKIENYSIALEDMNLFMKYYGREAEENYQMGLIYLKNKEFIDALPFLNIALEKDQSKYEYFTSRGIAYLNTNSPKLSESDFTMSLDLNPKQNEVWFFRGLDRAKLGNSVGACSDWEKAFDMKYVDAVEYLKKNCWK
;
A
#
# COMPACT_ATOMS: atom_id res chain seq x y z
N MET A 1 -52.10 -23.96 -38.33
CA MET A 1 -50.78 -24.65 -38.29
C MET A 1 -49.59 -23.67 -38.44
N PHE A 2 -49.65 -22.67 -39.33
CA PHE A 2 -48.58 -21.67 -39.53
C PHE A 2 -48.23 -20.79 -38.30
N SER A 3 -49.21 -20.42 -37.47
CA SER A 3 -48.98 -19.58 -36.26
C SER A 3 -48.09 -20.27 -35.20
N ILE A 4 -48.25 -21.58 -34.99
CA ILE A 4 -47.52 -22.35 -33.98
C ILE A 4 -46.07 -22.58 -34.40
N ILE A 5 -45.82 -22.80 -35.70
CA ILE A 5 -44.48 -22.97 -36.27
C ILE A 5 -43.69 -21.66 -36.14
N ASN A 6 -44.33 -20.53 -36.39
CA ASN A 6 -43.69 -19.20 -36.28
C ASN A 6 -43.33 -18.85 -34.81
N LYS A 7 -44.17 -19.26 -33.84
CA LYS A 7 -43.90 -19.08 -32.41
C LYS A 7 -42.74 -19.97 -31.91
N LYS A 8 -42.65 -21.22 -32.37
CA LYS A 8 -41.52 -22.13 -32.09
C LYS A 8 -40.20 -21.65 -32.72
N LEU A 9 -40.24 -21.11 -33.94
CA LEU A 9 -39.07 -20.54 -34.60
C LEU A 9 -38.60 -19.25 -33.92
N ARG A 10 -39.52 -18.35 -33.55
CA ARG A 10 -39.20 -17.17 -32.71
C ARG A 10 -38.62 -17.57 -31.36
N SER A 11 -39.19 -18.55 -30.66
CA SER A 11 -38.67 -19.03 -29.37
C SER A 11 -37.27 -19.63 -29.50
N LYS A 12 -36.99 -20.42 -30.55
CA LYS A 12 -35.63 -20.93 -30.82
C LYS A 12 -34.63 -19.83 -31.17
N MET A 13 -35.04 -18.80 -31.92
CA MET A 13 -34.21 -17.64 -32.21
C MET A 13 -33.91 -16.81 -30.96
N VAL A 14 -34.93 -16.56 -30.11
CA VAL A 14 -34.77 -15.85 -28.84
C VAL A 14 -33.86 -16.64 -27.90
N ASN A 15 -34.01 -17.96 -27.78
CA ASN A 15 -33.12 -18.79 -26.96
C ASN A 15 -31.67 -18.79 -27.49
N LYS A 16 -31.46 -18.85 -28.81
CA LYS A 16 -30.12 -18.71 -29.40
C LYS A 16 -29.51 -17.33 -29.13
N LEU A 17 -30.31 -16.27 -29.20
CA LEU A 17 -29.87 -14.91 -28.92
C LEU A 17 -29.49 -14.74 -27.43
N ILE A 18 -30.27 -15.32 -26.51
CA ILE A 18 -29.96 -15.31 -25.07
C ILE A 18 -28.68 -16.11 -24.78
N ILE A 19 -28.48 -17.26 -25.42
CA ILE A 19 -27.23 -18.04 -25.28
C ILE A 19 -26.04 -17.25 -25.85
N LEU A 20 -26.18 -16.59 -27.00
CA LEU A 20 -25.12 -15.77 -27.56
C LEU A 20 -24.79 -14.57 -26.67
N ILE A 21 -25.79 -13.87 -26.15
CA ILE A 21 -25.62 -12.73 -25.24
C ILE A 21 -24.97 -13.18 -23.94
N SER A 22 -25.39 -14.31 -23.37
CA SER A 22 -24.78 -14.85 -22.14
C SER A 22 -23.34 -15.32 -22.36
N LEU A 23 -23.01 -15.92 -23.51
CA LEU A 23 -21.62 -16.25 -23.87
C LEU A 23 -20.77 -15.00 -24.08
N ILE A 24 -21.31 -13.95 -24.70
CA ILE A 24 -20.62 -12.67 -24.87
C ILE A 24 -20.37 -12.03 -23.49
N ILE A 25 -21.39 -11.95 -22.63
CA ILE A 25 -21.26 -11.42 -21.26
C ILE A 25 -20.22 -12.24 -20.49
N PHE A 26 -20.29 -13.56 -20.54
CA PHE A 26 -19.33 -14.44 -19.86
C PHE A 26 -17.90 -14.24 -20.37
N SER A 27 -17.71 -14.12 -21.69
CA SER A 27 -16.41 -13.84 -22.29
C SER A 27 -15.84 -12.48 -21.89
N LEU A 28 -16.69 -11.44 -21.85
CA LEU A 28 -16.30 -10.09 -21.43
C LEU A 28 -15.93 -10.07 -19.94
N THR A 29 -16.69 -10.76 -19.09
CA THR A 29 -16.38 -10.86 -17.66
C THR A 29 -15.10 -11.62 -17.41
N SER A 30 -14.85 -12.73 -18.14
CA SER A 30 -13.61 -13.51 -18.01
C SER A 30 -12.38 -12.69 -18.39
N ASN A 31 -12.43 -11.97 -19.51
CA ASN A 31 -11.32 -11.10 -19.93
C ASN A 31 -11.07 -9.96 -18.93
N SER A 32 -12.13 -9.34 -18.39
CA SER A 32 -11.98 -8.28 -17.40
C SER A 32 -11.34 -8.77 -16.09
N GLN A 33 -11.67 -10.00 -15.67
CA GLN A 33 -11.11 -10.62 -14.48
C GLN A 33 -9.63 -10.97 -14.67
N ASP A 34 -9.26 -11.51 -15.84
CA ASP A 34 -7.87 -11.85 -16.18
C ASP A 34 -6.98 -10.60 -16.25
N ASN A 35 -7.49 -9.50 -16.81
CA ASN A 35 -6.77 -8.22 -16.86
C ASN A 35 -6.48 -7.66 -15.47
N LYS A 36 -7.48 -7.71 -14.59
CA LYS A 36 -7.37 -7.26 -13.22
C LYS A 36 -6.39 -8.11 -12.41
N ASP A 37 -6.43 -9.43 -12.58
CA ASP A 37 -5.49 -10.37 -11.94
C ASP A 37 -4.04 -10.14 -12.41
N ASN A 38 -3.82 -9.95 -13.71
CA ASN A 38 -2.52 -9.59 -14.27
C ASN A 38 -2.02 -8.23 -13.75
N TYR A 39 -2.90 -7.23 -13.61
CA TYR A 39 -2.54 -5.92 -13.06
C TYR A 39 -2.11 -6.02 -11.60
N TYR A 40 -2.81 -6.82 -10.79
CA TYR A 40 -2.44 -7.06 -9.41
C TYR A 40 -1.13 -7.83 -9.27
N LYS A 41 -0.90 -8.85 -10.11
CA LYS A 41 0.40 -9.53 -10.19
C LYS A 41 1.52 -8.55 -10.53
N ALA A 42 1.33 -7.71 -11.54
CA ALA A 42 2.30 -6.69 -11.92
C ALA A 42 2.57 -5.70 -10.78
N SER A 43 1.53 -5.20 -10.13
CA SER A 43 1.64 -4.30 -8.97
C SER A 43 2.43 -4.93 -7.80
N ALA A 44 2.23 -6.23 -7.55
CA ALA A 44 3.01 -6.96 -6.56
C ALA A 44 4.48 -7.14 -6.98
N TYR A 45 4.75 -7.48 -8.24
CA TYR A 45 6.13 -7.57 -8.73
C TYR A 45 6.86 -6.23 -8.73
N ILE A 46 6.17 -5.11 -8.99
CA ILE A 46 6.72 -3.76 -8.82
C ILE A 46 7.11 -3.52 -7.37
N TYR A 47 6.23 -3.87 -6.42
CA TYR A 47 6.51 -3.73 -4.99
C TYR A 47 7.76 -4.53 -4.56
N TYR A 48 7.92 -5.75 -5.08
CA TYR A 48 9.11 -6.58 -4.85
C TYR A 48 10.31 -6.24 -5.75
N ASN A 49 10.22 -5.20 -6.57
CA ASN A 49 11.25 -4.78 -7.53
C ASN A 49 11.69 -5.88 -8.53
N ILE A 50 10.77 -6.74 -8.94
CA ILE A 50 10.98 -7.84 -9.91
C ILE A 50 10.50 -7.38 -11.30
N LEU A 51 11.33 -6.58 -11.98
CA LEU A 51 10.94 -5.87 -13.20
C LEU A 51 10.58 -6.77 -14.38
N ASP A 52 11.29 -7.88 -14.60
CA ASP A 52 11.03 -8.78 -15.73
C ASP A 52 9.64 -9.43 -15.64
N SER A 53 9.26 -9.84 -14.43
CA SER A 53 7.93 -10.39 -14.18
C SER A 53 6.84 -9.33 -14.38
N THR A 54 7.07 -8.09 -13.92
CA THR A 54 6.16 -6.98 -14.18
C THR A 54 5.93 -6.80 -15.69
N ILE A 55 6.99 -6.80 -16.49
CA ILE A 55 6.89 -6.64 -17.96
C ILE A 55 6.02 -7.74 -18.58
N ILE A 56 6.17 -8.99 -18.15
CA ILE A 56 5.37 -10.11 -18.65
C ILE A 56 3.87 -9.89 -18.38
N TYR A 57 3.49 -9.59 -17.14
CA TYR A 57 2.07 -9.46 -16.78
C TYR A 57 1.44 -8.19 -17.36
N ILE A 58 2.17 -7.08 -17.42
CA ILE A 58 1.69 -5.86 -18.07
C ILE A 58 1.57 -6.04 -19.58
N SER A 59 2.46 -6.81 -20.23
CA SER A 59 2.34 -7.09 -21.66
C SER A 59 1.06 -7.86 -21.98
N LYS A 60 0.68 -8.84 -21.15
CA LYS A 60 -0.61 -9.53 -21.27
C LYS A 60 -1.80 -8.56 -21.16
N ASN A 61 -1.72 -7.57 -20.29
CA ASN A 61 -2.74 -6.52 -20.18
C ASN A 61 -2.75 -5.57 -21.37
N ILE A 62 -1.61 -5.31 -21.99
CA ILE A 62 -1.54 -4.50 -23.21
C ILE A 62 -2.18 -5.25 -24.39
N ASP A 63 -1.97 -6.56 -24.49
CA ASP A 63 -2.56 -7.38 -25.55
C ASP A 63 -4.09 -7.35 -25.53
N SER A 64 -4.69 -7.31 -24.33
CA SER A 64 -6.14 -7.23 -24.12
C SER A 64 -6.69 -5.79 -24.10
N GLU A 65 -5.94 -4.82 -23.57
CA GLU A 65 -6.35 -3.42 -23.40
C GLU A 65 -5.38 -2.44 -24.06
N LYS A 66 -5.28 -2.52 -25.39
CA LYS A 66 -4.32 -1.71 -26.18
C LYS A 66 -4.43 -0.19 -25.99
N ASN A 67 -5.57 0.31 -25.54
CA ASN A 67 -5.82 1.74 -25.34
C ASN A 67 -5.55 2.21 -23.90
N ASN A 68 -5.16 1.32 -22.99
CA ASN A 68 -4.87 1.67 -21.61
C ASN A 68 -3.44 2.22 -21.48
N TYR A 69 -3.29 3.54 -21.61
CA TYR A 69 -1.98 4.21 -21.56
C TYR A 69 -1.18 3.90 -20.28
N LYS A 70 -1.85 3.62 -19.15
CA LYS A 70 -1.17 3.34 -17.86
C LYS A 70 -0.28 2.10 -17.95
N ASN A 71 -0.72 1.07 -18.70
CA ASN A 71 0.06 -0.15 -18.88
C ASN A 71 1.38 0.14 -19.60
N TYR A 72 1.37 0.98 -20.63
CA TYR A 72 2.59 1.40 -21.33
C TYR A 72 3.50 2.24 -20.43
N ILE A 73 2.96 3.14 -19.60
CA ILE A 73 3.78 3.87 -18.63
C ILE A 73 4.50 2.92 -17.67
N ILE A 74 3.77 1.94 -17.11
CA ILE A 74 4.34 0.97 -16.16
C ILE A 74 5.44 0.13 -16.83
N ARG A 75 5.18 -0.40 -18.04
CA ARG A 75 6.14 -1.23 -18.75
C ARG A 75 7.36 -0.42 -19.22
N GLY A 76 7.14 0.80 -19.69
CA GLY A 76 8.20 1.74 -20.06
C GLY A 76 9.11 2.09 -18.89
N ASP A 77 8.54 2.30 -17.68
CA ASP A 77 9.33 2.53 -16.46
C ASP A 77 10.20 1.31 -16.11
N CYS A 78 9.66 0.09 -16.29
CA CYS A 78 10.44 -1.14 -16.10
C CYS A 78 11.59 -1.24 -17.10
N TYR A 79 11.32 -1.02 -18.39
CA TYR A 79 12.36 -1.02 -19.43
C TYR A 79 13.43 0.03 -19.18
N PHE A 80 13.06 1.24 -18.74
CA PHE A 80 14.00 2.30 -18.43
C PHE A 80 14.95 1.88 -17.30
N ASN A 81 14.42 1.28 -16.23
CA ASN A 81 15.21 0.80 -15.09
C ASN A 81 16.14 -0.37 -15.48
N LEU A 82 15.72 -1.21 -16.44
CA LEU A 82 16.54 -2.26 -17.05
C LEU A 82 17.53 -1.73 -18.11
N LYS A 83 17.61 -0.40 -18.31
CA LYS A 83 18.45 0.27 -19.32
C LYS A 83 18.09 -0.07 -20.77
N MET A 84 16.89 -0.58 -21.01
CA MET A 84 16.32 -0.84 -22.34
C MET A 84 15.63 0.43 -22.87
N TYR A 85 16.43 1.47 -23.13
CA TYR A 85 15.90 2.81 -23.38
C TYR A 85 15.05 2.93 -24.66
N GLU A 86 15.35 2.15 -25.70
CA GLU A 86 14.53 2.12 -26.92
C GLU A 86 13.14 1.53 -26.66
N ASN A 87 13.05 0.41 -25.93
CA ASN A 87 11.78 -0.19 -25.53
C ASN A 87 10.98 0.77 -24.64
N ALA A 88 11.65 1.41 -23.68
CA ALA A 88 11.03 2.41 -22.81
C ALA A 88 10.49 3.61 -23.62
N LEU A 89 11.29 4.13 -24.55
CA LEU A 89 10.89 5.23 -25.43
C LEU A 89 9.65 4.87 -26.25
N ASN A 90 9.61 3.69 -26.87
CA ASN A 90 8.46 3.23 -27.66
C ASN A 90 7.18 3.17 -26.82
N ASP A 91 7.26 2.64 -25.60
CA ASP A 91 6.11 2.57 -24.69
C ASP A 91 5.65 3.96 -24.23
N PHE A 92 6.58 4.86 -23.89
CA PHE A 92 6.23 6.22 -23.49
C PHE A 92 5.65 7.04 -24.64
N LEU A 93 6.16 6.91 -25.86
CA LEU A 93 5.57 7.52 -27.06
C LEU A 93 4.17 6.99 -27.33
N THR A 94 3.96 5.67 -27.16
CA THR A 94 2.63 5.07 -27.30
C THR A 94 1.66 5.61 -26.25
N ALA A 95 2.10 5.72 -24.98
CA ALA A 95 1.31 6.30 -23.90
C ALA A 95 0.94 7.76 -24.17
N GLU A 96 1.91 8.56 -24.64
CA GLU A 96 1.72 9.97 -25.00
C GLU A 96 0.75 10.14 -26.17
N ASN A 97 0.78 9.23 -27.16
CA ASN A 97 -0.17 9.24 -28.26
C ASN A 97 -1.60 8.87 -27.83
N LEU A 98 -1.73 7.93 -26.88
CA LEU A 98 -3.04 7.54 -26.32
C LEU A 98 -3.61 8.61 -25.39
N LYS A 99 -2.75 9.30 -24.63
CA LYS A 99 -3.12 10.40 -23.74
C LYS A 99 -2.01 11.47 -23.76
N PRO A 100 -2.22 12.59 -24.48
CA PRO A 100 -1.25 13.69 -24.52
C PRO A 100 -0.90 14.21 -23.12
N GLU A 101 0.31 14.76 -23.01
CA GLU A 101 0.88 15.43 -21.84
C GLU A 101 1.25 14.50 -20.66
N ILE A 102 1.20 13.18 -20.83
CA ILE A 102 1.38 12.22 -19.74
C ILE A 102 2.83 11.71 -19.58
N ALA A 103 3.61 11.63 -20.66
CA ALA A 103 4.89 10.93 -20.70
C ALA A 103 6.09 11.77 -21.15
N GLU A 104 5.90 13.04 -21.52
CA GLU A 104 6.95 13.90 -22.10
C GLU A 104 8.26 13.94 -21.30
N TYR A 105 8.19 14.03 -19.97
CA TYR A 105 9.40 13.99 -19.12
C TYR A 105 10.12 12.65 -19.23
N LYS A 106 9.38 11.54 -19.25
CA LYS A 106 9.94 10.18 -19.38
C LYS A 106 10.55 9.98 -20.78
N ILE A 107 9.91 10.53 -21.82
CA ILE A 107 10.43 10.54 -23.19
C ILE A 107 11.74 11.34 -23.27
N ALA A 108 11.80 12.53 -22.67
CA ALA A 108 13.01 13.36 -22.61
C ALA A 108 14.18 12.61 -21.94
N ARG A 109 13.90 11.89 -20.84
CA ARG A 109 14.89 11.04 -20.16
C ARG A 109 15.41 9.94 -21.09
N CYS A 110 14.54 9.23 -21.82
CA CYS A 110 14.96 8.20 -22.78
C CYS A 110 15.86 8.78 -23.87
N TYR A 111 15.47 9.88 -24.51
CA TYR A 111 16.28 10.51 -25.56
C TYR A 111 17.64 10.98 -25.04
N SER A 112 17.71 11.52 -23.81
CA SER A 112 18.98 11.87 -23.18
C SER A 112 19.90 10.64 -22.99
N MET A 113 19.34 9.50 -22.59
CA MET A 113 20.10 8.25 -22.42
C MET A 113 20.53 7.62 -23.75
N LEU A 114 19.77 7.86 -24.82
CA LEU A 114 20.06 7.44 -26.19
C LEU A 114 20.98 8.42 -26.95
N ASN A 115 21.40 9.52 -26.31
CA ASN A 115 22.19 10.59 -26.89
C ASN A 115 21.53 11.38 -28.03
N ASP A 116 20.20 11.33 -28.15
CA ASP A 116 19.42 12.20 -29.04
C ASP A 116 19.08 13.50 -28.30
N TYR A 117 20.05 14.38 -28.18
CA TYR A 117 19.93 15.58 -27.38
C TYR A 117 18.89 16.57 -27.93
N LYS A 118 18.69 16.60 -29.26
CA LYS A 118 17.70 17.46 -29.89
C LYS A 118 16.29 17.11 -29.38
N ASN A 119 15.92 15.84 -29.48
CA ASN A 119 14.61 15.40 -29.01
C ASN A 119 14.50 15.43 -27.48
N ALA A 120 15.60 15.16 -26.75
CA ALA A 120 15.62 15.28 -25.29
C ALA A 120 15.24 16.69 -24.83
N PHE A 121 15.84 17.73 -25.42
CA PHE A 121 15.54 19.12 -25.10
C PHE A 121 14.13 19.54 -25.53
N GLU A 122 13.67 19.10 -26.69
CA GLU A 122 12.31 19.40 -27.19
C GLU A 122 11.23 18.88 -26.23
N TYR A 123 11.29 17.60 -25.86
CA TYR A 123 10.33 17.01 -24.92
C TYR A 123 10.46 17.55 -23.50
N LEU A 124 11.67 17.93 -23.07
CA LEU A 124 11.86 18.59 -21.78
C LEU A 124 11.20 19.98 -21.75
N GLN A 125 11.34 20.78 -22.81
CA GLN A 125 10.68 22.07 -22.91
C GLN A 125 9.16 21.93 -22.93
N ARG A 126 8.63 20.97 -23.68
CA ARG A 126 7.18 20.66 -23.66
C ARG A 126 6.70 20.33 -22.24
N HIS A 127 7.43 19.48 -21.54
CA HIS A 127 7.11 19.16 -20.15
C HIS A 127 7.09 20.40 -19.24
N LEU A 128 8.05 21.32 -19.40
CA LEU A 128 8.15 22.55 -18.61
C LEU A 128 7.04 23.58 -18.90
N GLN A 129 6.31 23.45 -20.01
CA GLN A 129 5.17 24.31 -20.34
C GLN A 129 3.87 23.88 -19.63
N LYS A 130 3.84 22.69 -19.02
CA LYS A 130 2.62 22.13 -18.40
C LYS A 130 2.29 22.77 -17.05
N SER A 131 1.03 22.65 -16.65
CA SER A 131 0.59 22.97 -15.28
C SER A 131 1.18 21.99 -14.27
N GLU A 132 1.12 20.69 -14.55
CA GLU A 132 1.76 19.64 -13.76
C GLU A 132 3.13 19.30 -14.34
N LYS A 133 4.18 19.77 -13.67
CA LYS A 133 5.56 19.58 -14.10
C LYS A 133 6.53 19.37 -12.94
N ASN A 134 7.64 18.71 -13.22
CA ASN A 134 8.69 18.44 -12.26
C ASN A 134 9.39 19.74 -11.88
N THR A 135 9.91 19.80 -10.64
CA THR A 135 10.64 20.96 -10.14
C THR A 135 11.98 21.11 -10.85
N GLN A 136 12.49 22.34 -10.97
CA GLN A 136 13.80 22.60 -11.56
C GLN A 136 14.90 21.80 -10.88
N ALA A 137 14.87 21.74 -9.55
CA ALA A 137 15.84 20.99 -8.75
C ALA A 137 15.77 19.49 -9.06
N SER A 138 14.57 18.91 -9.15
CA SER A 138 14.37 17.50 -9.50
C SER A 138 14.98 17.17 -10.87
N ILE A 139 14.70 18.01 -11.87
CA ILE A 139 15.22 17.83 -13.24
C ILE A 139 16.74 17.97 -13.27
N LYS A 140 17.31 18.99 -12.60
CA LYS A 140 18.76 19.22 -12.57
C LYS A 140 19.55 18.11 -11.86
N LEU A 141 18.92 17.42 -10.92
CA LEU A 141 19.52 16.31 -10.17
C LEU A 141 19.23 14.94 -10.81
N ASP A 142 18.36 14.85 -11.82
CA ASP A 142 18.06 13.58 -12.48
C ASP A 142 19.26 13.10 -13.30
N THR A 143 19.78 11.94 -12.90
CA THR A 143 20.93 11.30 -13.53
C THR A 143 20.74 11.00 -15.01
N ALA A 144 19.50 10.89 -15.49
CA ALA A 144 19.22 10.68 -16.91
C ALA A 144 19.75 11.83 -17.80
N PHE A 145 19.86 13.03 -17.24
CA PHE A 145 20.34 14.23 -17.95
C PHE A 145 21.82 14.54 -17.69
N LYS A 146 22.55 13.66 -17.00
CA LYS A 146 23.97 13.87 -16.67
C LYS A 146 24.85 14.14 -17.90
N ASN A 147 24.53 13.53 -19.04
CA ASN A 147 25.31 13.69 -20.27
C ASN A 147 24.99 15.00 -21.01
N ILE A 148 23.85 15.63 -20.73
CA ILE A 148 23.41 16.85 -21.43
C ILE A 148 23.50 18.10 -20.57
N ASN A 149 23.67 17.97 -19.25
CA ASN A 149 23.60 19.08 -18.31
C ASN A 149 24.78 20.08 -18.39
N THR A 150 25.85 19.75 -19.11
CA THR A 150 26.97 20.66 -19.40
C THR A 150 26.85 21.34 -20.76
N LEU A 151 25.86 20.97 -21.58
CA LEU A 151 25.67 21.53 -22.91
C LEU A 151 25.15 22.97 -22.83
N LYS A 152 25.47 23.76 -23.85
CA LYS A 152 25.00 25.15 -23.94
C LYS A 152 23.46 25.22 -23.95
N GLN A 153 22.80 24.35 -24.71
CA GLN A 153 21.34 24.28 -24.83
C GLN A 153 20.66 24.01 -23.48
N TRP A 154 21.31 23.23 -22.60
CA TRP A 154 20.80 23.00 -21.25
C TRP A 154 20.74 24.29 -20.44
N ASN A 155 21.81 25.10 -20.50
CA ASN A 155 21.83 26.39 -19.82
C ASN A 155 20.79 27.36 -20.42
N GLU A 156 20.61 27.33 -21.74
CA GLU A 156 19.61 28.16 -22.43
C GLU A 156 18.17 27.86 -21.99
N ILE A 157 17.81 26.59 -21.74
CA ILE A 157 16.48 26.23 -21.21
C ILE A 157 16.19 26.96 -19.89
N TRP A 158 17.17 27.04 -19.00
CA TRP A 158 16.97 27.60 -17.66
C TRP A 158 17.00 29.13 -17.61
N LEU A 159 17.23 29.81 -18.73
CA LEU A 159 17.06 31.25 -18.83
C LEU A 159 15.57 31.66 -18.87
N ASN A 160 14.68 30.73 -19.21
CA ASN A 160 13.24 30.97 -19.23
C ASN A 160 12.62 30.85 -17.83
N GLU A 161 11.63 31.69 -17.55
CA GLU A 161 10.82 31.62 -16.34
C GLU A 161 9.73 30.55 -16.47
N TRP A 162 10.08 29.29 -16.16
CA TRP A 162 9.14 28.16 -16.27
C TRP A 162 8.13 28.05 -15.12
N TYR A 163 8.44 28.65 -13.97
CA TYR A 163 7.69 28.46 -12.74
C TYR A 163 7.16 29.78 -12.23
N SER A 164 5.87 29.80 -11.90
CA SER A 164 5.25 30.91 -11.20
C SER A 164 5.80 31.04 -9.79
N LYS A 165 5.71 32.24 -9.21
CA LYS A 165 6.05 32.48 -7.80
C LYS A 165 5.32 31.53 -6.85
N ALA A 166 4.12 31.09 -7.22
CA ALA A 166 3.34 30.17 -6.41
C ALA A 166 3.92 28.74 -6.44
N GLU A 167 4.28 28.24 -7.63
CA GLU A 167 4.94 26.94 -7.78
C GLU A 167 6.29 26.93 -7.05
N THR A 168 7.10 27.97 -7.21
CA THR A 168 8.38 28.10 -6.51
C THR A 168 8.21 28.00 -4.99
N ALA A 169 7.23 28.71 -4.41
CA ALA A 169 6.96 28.64 -2.98
C ALA A 169 6.57 27.22 -2.50
N LEU A 170 5.79 26.48 -3.29
CA LEU A 170 5.45 25.09 -2.97
C LEU A 170 6.67 24.17 -3.07
N PHE A 171 7.54 24.39 -4.05
CA PHE A 171 8.76 23.61 -4.20
C PHE A 171 9.77 23.87 -3.09
N ASP A 172 9.91 25.11 -2.65
CA ASP A 172 10.77 25.45 -1.51
C ASP A 172 10.27 24.78 -0.23
N ALA A 173 8.95 24.76 -0.01
CA ALA A 173 8.36 24.04 1.11
C ALA A 173 8.54 22.51 0.99
N GLU A 174 8.35 21.93 -0.19
CA GLU A 174 8.60 20.50 -0.42
C GLU A 174 10.08 20.15 -0.19
N TYR A 175 11.00 21.03 -0.61
CA TYR A 175 12.43 20.89 -0.38
C TYR A 175 12.78 20.93 1.11
N ALA A 176 12.21 21.89 1.85
CA ALA A 176 12.36 21.96 3.31
C ALA A 176 11.86 20.68 4.00
N ILE A 177 10.71 20.13 3.58
CA ILE A 177 10.21 18.83 4.07
C ILE A 177 11.22 17.70 3.79
N LYS A 178 11.79 17.64 2.58
CA LYS A 178 12.82 16.64 2.21
C LYS A 178 14.10 16.78 3.04
N LYS A 179 14.41 17.98 3.53
CA LYS A 179 15.52 18.27 4.44
C LYS A 179 15.16 18.13 5.91
N ASN A 180 13.96 17.63 6.22
CA ASN A 180 13.42 17.50 7.57
C ASN A 180 13.27 18.84 8.31
N GLN A 181 13.24 19.95 7.58
CA GLN A 181 13.00 21.31 8.08
C GLN A 181 11.50 21.56 8.16
N TYR A 182 10.81 20.79 9.01
CA TYR A 182 9.34 20.76 9.01
C TYR A 182 8.70 22.06 9.50
N ASN A 183 9.29 22.72 10.50
CA ASN A 183 8.79 24.00 11.00
C ASN A 183 8.90 25.11 9.94
N ASP A 184 10.04 25.21 9.27
CA ASP A 184 10.26 26.16 8.17
C ASP A 184 9.23 25.92 7.05
N ALA A 185 9.03 24.67 6.64
CA ALA A 185 8.01 24.31 5.65
C ALA A 185 6.59 24.73 6.09
N ILE A 186 6.23 24.53 7.36
CA ILE A 186 4.94 24.94 7.90
C ILE A 186 4.79 26.47 7.86
N GLU A 187 5.82 27.22 8.22
CA GLU A 187 5.80 28.69 8.18
C GLU A 187 5.61 29.19 6.74
N MET A 188 6.43 28.70 5.80
CA MET A 188 6.34 29.04 4.39
C MET A 188 4.95 28.77 3.81
N LEU A 189 4.40 27.58 4.11
CA LEU A 189 3.07 27.19 3.63
C LEU A 189 1.95 27.99 4.30
N THR A 190 2.13 28.40 5.56
CA THR A 190 1.16 29.25 6.26
C THR A 190 1.11 30.64 5.63
N GLN A 191 2.25 31.29 5.43
CA GLN A 191 2.33 32.57 4.73
C GLN A 191 1.78 32.48 3.29
N PHE A 192 2.01 31.35 2.61
CA PHE A 192 1.47 31.09 1.28
C PHE A 192 -0.07 31.00 1.28
N LEU A 193 -0.65 30.32 2.28
CA LEU A 193 -2.09 30.10 2.41
C LEU A 193 -2.84 31.34 2.92
N GLU A 194 -2.19 32.22 3.70
CA GLU A 194 -2.76 33.51 4.17
C GLU A 194 -3.16 34.44 3.03
N LYS A 195 -2.46 34.34 1.88
CA LYS A 195 -2.77 35.10 0.65
C LYS A 195 -4.04 34.60 -0.06
N ARG A 196 -4.94 33.92 0.68
CA ARG A 196 -6.22 33.33 0.25
C ARG A 196 -6.10 32.43 -0.98
N THR A 197 -5.01 31.67 -1.07
CA THR A 197 -4.82 30.70 -2.14
C THR A 197 -5.56 29.39 -1.80
N LYS A 198 -6.47 28.95 -2.68
CA LYS A 198 -7.18 27.66 -2.55
C LYS A 198 -6.32 26.49 -3.10
N SER A 199 -5.08 26.38 -2.62
CA SER A 199 -4.16 25.34 -3.09
C SER A 199 -4.30 24.07 -2.24
N HIS A 200 -4.95 23.05 -2.80
CA HIS A 200 -5.02 21.73 -2.16
C HIS A 200 -3.62 21.13 -1.92
N GLN A 201 -2.67 21.40 -2.82
CA GLN A 201 -1.28 20.95 -2.68
C GLN A 201 -0.59 21.61 -1.48
N ALA A 202 -0.81 22.90 -1.24
CA ALA A 202 -0.21 23.60 -0.10
C ALA A 202 -0.71 23.03 1.24
N TYR A 203 -2.02 22.81 1.36
CA TYR A 203 -2.60 22.16 2.53
C TYR A 203 -2.01 20.76 2.73
N TYR A 204 -1.95 19.96 1.65
CA TYR A 204 -1.38 18.62 1.73
C TYR A 204 0.10 18.62 2.17
N LEU A 205 0.93 19.51 1.63
CA LEU A 205 2.34 19.64 2.04
C LEU A 205 2.46 20.05 3.52
N ARG A 206 1.60 20.97 4.00
CA ARG A 206 1.63 21.42 5.39
C ARG A 206 1.16 20.33 6.34
N ALA A 207 0.19 19.53 5.90
CA ALA A 207 -0.19 18.30 6.59
C ALA A 207 0.99 17.33 6.67
N LYS A 208 1.72 17.06 5.57
CA LYS A 208 2.89 16.16 5.60
C LYS A 208 3.96 16.62 6.60
N ALA A 209 4.25 17.91 6.64
CA ALA A 209 5.19 18.47 7.63
C ALA A 209 4.66 18.28 9.07
N SER A 210 3.36 18.51 9.30
CA SER A 210 2.71 18.30 10.59
C SER A 210 2.70 16.83 11.04
N ILE A 211 2.49 15.89 10.11
CA ILE A 211 2.57 14.44 10.36
C ILE A 211 3.97 14.05 10.83
N ALA A 212 5.02 14.58 10.20
CA ALA A 212 6.39 14.30 10.58
C ALA A 212 6.72 14.81 12.00
N LEU A 213 6.07 15.89 12.44
CA LEU A 213 6.11 16.42 13.80
C LEU A 213 5.12 15.73 14.76
N GLN A 214 4.43 14.68 14.32
CA GLN A 214 3.38 13.97 15.07
C GLN A 214 2.21 14.85 15.51
N ASN A 215 2.00 16.00 14.87
CA ASN A 215 0.84 16.85 15.09
C ASN A 215 -0.32 16.40 14.19
N TYR A 216 -0.89 15.25 14.54
CA TYR A 216 -1.91 14.59 13.70
C TYR A 216 -3.20 15.41 13.60
N LYS A 217 -3.59 16.15 14.65
CA LYS A 217 -4.78 17.02 14.61
C LYS A 217 -4.64 18.17 13.61
N ALA A 218 -3.49 18.86 13.60
CA ALA A 218 -3.22 19.90 12.61
C ALA A 218 -3.18 19.32 11.19
N ALA A 219 -2.54 18.16 11.04
CA ALA A 219 -2.50 17.45 9.76
C ALA A 219 -3.90 17.09 9.24
N ILE A 220 -4.79 16.55 10.09
CA ILE A 220 -6.17 16.20 9.70
C ILE A 220 -6.91 17.43 9.17
N ASN A 221 -6.85 18.57 9.87
CA ASN A 221 -7.51 19.80 9.43
C ASN A 221 -7.00 20.31 8.07
N ASP A 222 -5.70 20.19 7.81
CA ASP A 222 -5.15 20.53 6.50
C ASP A 222 -5.53 19.52 5.41
N ILE A 223 -5.55 18.22 5.72
CA ILE A 223 -6.05 17.19 4.80
C ILE A 223 -7.52 17.43 4.45
N GLU A 224 -8.36 17.79 5.42
CA GLU A 224 -9.77 18.11 5.17
C GLU A 224 -9.92 19.29 4.20
N LYS A 225 -9.13 20.36 4.38
CA LYS A 225 -9.09 21.46 3.41
C LYS A 225 -8.57 21.03 2.04
N ALA A 226 -7.59 20.13 1.98
CA ALA A 226 -7.12 19.57 0.70
C ALA A 226 -8.23 18.78 -0.01
N ILE A 227 -9.02 17.99 0.74
CA ILE A 227 -10.19 17.25 0.25
C ILE A 227 -11.30 18.20 -0.22
N GLU A 228 -11.61 19.26 0.53
CA GLU A 228 -12.62 20.27 0.13
C GLU A 228 -12.29 20.88 -1.25
N ASN A 229 -11.00 21.08 -1.54
CA ASN A 229 -10.53 21.64 -2.80
C ASN A 229 -10.28 20.58 -3.90
N SER A 230 -10.17 19.29 -3.55
CA SER A 230 -9.95 18.18 -4.48
C SER A 230 -10.57 16.87 -3.97
N PRO A 231 -11.92 16.74 -4.00
CA PRO A 231 -12.62 15.67 -3.28
C PRO A 231 -12.47 14.28 -3.90
N LYS A 232 -12.01 14.20 -5.16
CA LYS A 232 -11.80 12.94 -5.89
C LYS A 232 -10.37 12.41 -5.80
N ASN A 233 -9.49 13.08 -5.05
CA ASN A 233 -8.12 12.63 -4.86
C ASN A 233 -8.06 11.54 -3.79
N ASP A 234 -7.89 10.29 -4.21
CA ASP A 234 -7.84 9.12 -3.33
C ASP A 234 -6.72 9.20 -2.30
N LEU A 235 -5.56 9.80 -2.67
CA LEU A 235 -4.44 9.98 -1.75
C LEU A 235 -4.82 10.81 -0.51
N TYR A 236 -5.67 11.83 -0.66
CA TYR A 236 -6.07 12.68 0.48
C TYR A 236 -6.99 11.94 1.45
N TRP A 237 -7.93 11.17 0.92
CA TRP A 237 -8.77 10.29 1.74
C TRP A 237 -7.94 9.20 2.42
N PHE A 238 -6.98 8.62 1.72
CA PHE A 238 -6.08 7.61 2.29
C PHE A 238 -5.26 8.17 3.46
N GLU A 239 -4.69 9.36 3.30
CA GLU A 239 -3.91 10.02 4.35
C GLU A 239 -4.81 10.42 5.54
N LYS A 240 -6.05 10.87 5.28
CA LYS A 240 -7.04 11.09 6.34
C LYS A 240 -7.31 9.82 7.13
N GLY A 241 -7.54 8.69 6.44
CA GLY A 241 -7.78 7.39 7.06
C GLY A 241 -6.60 6.94 7.92
N LYS A 242 -5.36 7.10 7.44
CA LYS A 242 -4.14 6.83 8.22
C LYS A 242 -4.05 7.70 9.47
N LEU A 243 -4.34 8.99 9.37
CA LEU A 243 -4.32 9.89 10.51
C LEU A 243 -5.39 9.55 11.55
N ASN A 244 -6.61 9.25 11.10
CA ASN A 244 -7.66 8.78 11.99
C ASN A 244 -7.30 7.44 12.66
N PHE A 245 -6.59 6.55 11.97
CA PHE A 245 -6.11 5.31 12.56
C PHE A 245 -5.05 5.57 13.67
N LEU A 246 -4.13 6.51 13.44
CA LEU A 246 -3.11 6.89 14.43
C LEU A 246 -3.70 7.58 15.66
N GLU A 247 -4.75 8.37 15.50
CA GLU A 247 -5.52 8.97 16.60
C GLU A 247 -6.55 8.00 17.21
N GLU A 248 -6.44 6.70 16.92
CA GLU A 248 -7.32 5.63 17.41
C GLU A 248 -8.81 5.79 17.06
N ASN A 249 -9.13 6.68 16.12
CA ASN A 249 -10.48 6.86 15.57
C ASN A 249 -10.78 5.78 14.51
N TYR A 250 -10.68 4.51 14.90
CA TYR A 250 -10.69 3.36 13.97
C TYR A 250 -11.94 3.28 13.09
N LYS A 251 -13.12 3.66 13.62
CA LYS A 251 -14.36 3.71 12.83
C LYS A 251 -14.29 4.78 11.73
N LYS A 252 -13.74 5.96 12.01
CA LYS A 252 -13.56 7.01 10.98
C LYS A 252 -12.53 6.58 9.95
N ALA A 253 -11.42 5.99 10.42
CA ALA A 253 -10.38 5.45 9.53
C ALA A 253 -10.95 4.42 8.55
N TYR A 254 -11.79 3.51 9.04
CA TYR A 254 -12.48 2.53 8.21
C TYR A 254 -13.33 3.18 7.11
N GLU A 255 -14.14 4.19 7.44
CA GLU A 255 -14.96 4.93 6.45
C GLU A 255 -14.12 5.71 5.44
N ASP A 256 -13.03 6.33 5.87
CA ASP A 256 -12.11 7.05 4.99
C ASP A 256 -11.40 6.07 4.03
N PHE A 257 -10.97 4.90 4.51
CA PHE A 257 -10.41 3.85 3.64
C PHE A 257 -11.45 3.27 2.69
N ASN A 258 -12.70 3.11 3.13
CA ASN A 258 -13.79 2.70 2.24
C ASN A 258 -14.01 3.73 1.11
N THR A 259 -13.98 5.02 1.44
CA THR A 259 -14.03 6.11 0.45
C THR A 259 -12.85 6.06 -0.51
N THR A 260 -11.65 5.78 0.01
CA THR A 260 -10.43 5.62 -0.79
C THR A 260 -10.57 4.47 -1.81
N ILE A 261 -11.06 3.31 -1.39
CA ILE A 261 -11.30 2.14 -2.25
C ILE A 261 -12.35 2.46 -3.32
N ASN A 262 -13.41 3.19 -2.97
CA ASN A 262 -14.43 3.59 -3.94
C ASN A 262 -13.88 4.54 -5.03
N LEU A 263 -12.91 5.40 -4.68
CA LEU A 263 -12.25 6.30 -5.63
C LEU A 263 -11.24 5.57 -6.51
N ASN A 264 -10.52 4.59 -5.97
CA ASN A 264 -9.49 3.84 -6.68
C ASN A 264 -9.41 2.38 -6.18
N PRO A 265 -10.23 1.48 -6.78
CA PRO A 265 -10.34 0.08 -6.34
C PRO A 265 -9.19 -0.82 -6.80
N ASP A 266 -8.25 -0.29 -7.59
CA ASP A 266 -7.14 -1.07 -8.16
C ASP A 266 -5.90 -1.07 -7.26
N ASN A 267 -5.87 -0.25 -6.20
CA ASN A 267 -4.76 -0.26 -5.25
C ASN A 267 -5.05 -1.18 -4.06
N LEU A 268 -4.46 -2.38 -4.07
CA LEU A 268 -4.67 -3.39 -3.03
C LEU A 268 -4.17 -2.97 -1.64
N PHE A 269 -3.28 -1.98 -1.53
CA PHE A 269 -2.88 -1.45 -0.23
C PHE A 269 -4.04 -0.79 0.50
N TYR A 270 -5.01 -0.20 -0.20
CA TYR A 270 -6.17 0.41 0.46
C TYR A 270 -7.03 -0.63 1.19
N PHE A 271 -7.15 -1.84 0.62
CA PHE A 271 -7.81 -2.97 1.27
C PHE A 271 -7.02 -3.44 2.48
N PHE A 272 -5.69 -3.54 2.39
CA PHE A 272 -4.85 -3.86 3.54
C PHE A 272 -5.03 -2.87 4.72
N PHE A 273 -5.06 -1.57 4.45
CA PHE A 273 -5.30 -0.57 5.49
C PHE A 273 -6.74 -0.58 6.03
N ARG A 274 -7.74 -0.84 5.18
CA ARG A 274 -9.12 -1.06 5.63
C ARG A 274 -9.23 -2.30 6.52
N ALA A 275 -8.55 -3.40 6.17
CA ALA A 275 -8.47 -4.61 7.00
C ALA A 275 -7.89 -4.28 8.38
N LYS A 276 -6.81 -3.52 8.47
CA LYS A 276 -6.23 -3.07 9.75
C LYS A 276 -7.23 -2.28 10.60
N ALA A 277 -7.97 -1.35 9.97
CA ALA A 277 -9.04 -0.61 10.67
C ALA A 277 -10.18 -1.54 11.10
N ALA A 278 -10.57 -2.49 10.24
CA ALA A 278 -11.62 -3.48 10.50
C ALA A 278 -11.30 -4.38 11.69
N ILE A 279 -10.04 -4.83 11.84
CA ILE A 279 -9.57 -5.57 13.03
C ILE A 279 -9.81 -4.77 14.31
N LYS A 280 -9.48 -3.46 14.29
CA LYS A 280 -9.59 -2.59 15.47
C LYS A 280 -11.02 -2.28 15.87
N ILE A 281 -11.98 -2.41 14.95
CA ILE A 281 -13.42 -2.32 15.23
C ILE A 281 -14.08 -3.71 15.35
N GLU A 282 -13.28 -4.77 15.49
CA GLU A 282 -13.71 -6.17 15.64
C GLU A 282 -14.56 -6.71 14.48
N ASN A 283 -14.45 -6.10 13.29
CA ASN A 283 -15.09 -6.59 12.08
C ASN A 283 -14.15 -7.56 11.33
N TYR A 284 -14.00 -8.76 11.89
CA TYR A 284 -13.06 -9.76 11.36
C TYR A 284 -13.47 -10.32 10.00
N SER A 285 -14.77 -10.35 9.69
CA SER A 285 -15.27 -10.79 8.39
C SER A 285 -14.70 -9.93 7.25
N ILE A 286 -14.81 -8.60 7.36
CA ILE A 286 -14.27 -7.69 6.35
C ILE A 286 -12.74 -7.70 6.36
N ALA A 287 -12.13 -7.79 7.55
CA ALA A 287 -10.67 -7.88 7.65
C ALA A 287 -10.12 -9.11 6.91
N LEU A 288 -10.74 -10.27 7.07
CA LEU A 288 -10.37 -11.50 6.37
C LEU A 288 -10.59 -11.38 4.86
N GLU A 289 -11.72 -10.82 4.41
CA GLU A 289 -11.99 -10.63 2.98
C GLU A 289 -10.91 -9.77 2.31
N ASP A 290 -10.65 -8.59 2.88
CA ASP A 290 -9.68 -7.63 2.37
C ASP A 290 -8.24 -8.18 2.41
N MET A 291 -7.88 -8.82 3.53
CA MET A 291 -6.55 -9.39 3.70
C MET A 291 -6.34 -10.59 2.77
N ASN A 292 -7.35 -11.44 2.54
CA ASN A 292 -7.24 -12.55 1.58
C ASN A 292 -7.00 -12.04 0.15
N LEU A 293 -7.70 -10.98 -0.27
CA LEU A 293 -7.46 -10.36 -1.57
C LEU A 293 -6.03 -9.82 -1.68
N PHE A 294 -5.53 -9.16 -0.65
CA PHE A 294 -4.16 -8.65 -0.60
C PHE A 294 -3.12 -9.78 -0.61
N MET A 295 -3.31 -10.79 0.25
CA MET A 295 -2.41 -11.94 0.41
C MET A 295 -2.26 -12.78 -0.84
N LYS A 296 -3.30 -12.83 -1.70
CA LYS A 296 -3.23 -13.51 -3.00
C LYS A 296 -2.04 -13.04 -3.85
N TYR A 297 -1.60 -11.79 -3.70
CA TYR A 297 -0.49 -11.22 -4.47
C TYR A 297 0.71 -10.80 -3.62
N TYR A 298 0.48 -10.37 -2.38
CA TYR A 298 1.49 -9.78 -1.49
C TYR A 298 1.89 -10.70 -0.31
N GLY A 299 1.41 -11.95 -0.25
CA GLY A 299 1.68 -12.87 0.87
C GLY A 299 3.07 -13.51 0.91
N ARG A 300 4.13 -12.84 0.41
CA ARG A 300 5.47 -13.43 0.30
C ARG A 300 6.38 -13.18 1.50
N GLU A 301 6.16 -12.09 2.23
CA GLU A 301 7.02 -11.70 3.36
C GLU A 301 6.41 -12.13 4.71
N ALA A 302 7.25 -12.04 5.74
CA ALA A 302 6.90 -12.48 7.08
C ALA A 302 5.74 -11.67 7.67
N GLU A 303 5.76 -10.36 7.44
CA GLU A 303 4.85 -9.41 8.10
C GLU A 303 3.40 -9.58 7.64
N GLU A 304 3.14 -9.76 6.34
CA GLU A 304 1.78 -9.95 5.84
C GLU A 304 1.19 -11.26 6.35
N ASN A 305 2.00 -12.33 6.41
CA ASN A 305 1.59 -13.61 7.00
C ASN A 305 1.30 -13.48 8.50
N TYR A 306 2.14 -12.75 9.23
CA TYR A 306 1.89 -12.46 10.64
C TYR A 306 0.58 -11.69 10.84
N GLN A 307 0.31 -10.65 10.06
CA GLN A 307 -0.95 -9.90 10.11
C GLN A 307 -2.15 -10.80 9.83
N MET A 308 -2.05 -11.73 8.88
CA MET A 308 -3.12 -12.72 8.62
C MET A 308 -3.34 -13.64 9.84
N GLY A 309 -2.26 -14.16 10.42
CA GLY A 309 -2.33 -14.96 11.65
C GLY A 309 -2.98 -14.20 12.82
N LEU A 310 -2.67 -12.91 12.98
CA LEU A 310 -3.29 -12.05 13.98
C LEU A 310 -4.81 -11.90 13.78
N ILE A 311 -5.27 -11.77 12.53
CA ILE A 311 -6.70 -11.67 12.23
C ILE A 311 -7.41 -12.95 12.69
N TYR A 312 -6.90 -14.12 12.33
CA TYR A 312 -7.46 -15.41 12.75
C TYR A 312 -7.45 -15.58 14.28
N LEU A 313 -6.35 -15.20 14.95
CA LEU A 313 -6.28 -15.21 16.42
C LEU A 313 -7.35 -14.34 17.06
N LYS A 314 -7.56 -13.12 16.54
CA LYS A 314 -8.59 -12.19 17.06
C LYS A 314 -10.01 -12.67 16.76
N ASN A 315 -10.19 -13.34 15.62
CA ASN A 315 -11.43 -14.03 15.26
C ASN A 315 -11.63 -15.36 16.02
N LYS A 316 -10.70 -15.75 16.91
CA LYS A 316 -10.70 -16.99 17.69
C LYS A 316 -10.63 -18.28 16.85
N GLU A 317 -10.17 -18.16 15.61
CA GLU A 317 -9.92 -19.27 14.68
C GLU A 317 -8.45 -19.71 14.83
N PHE A 318 -8.15 -20.30 15.99
CA PHE A 318 -6.75 -20.56 16.40
C PHE A 318 -6.02 -21.56 15.50
N ILE A 319 -6.72 -22.56 14.96
CA ILE A 319 -6.13 -23.56 14.06
C ILE A 319 -5.77 -22.90 12.73
N ASP A 320 -6.65 -22.07 12.18
CA ASP A 320 -6.45 -21.38 10.90
C ASP A 320 -5.36 -20.31 10.96
N ALA A 321 -5.02 -19.80 12.15
CA ALA A 321 -3.88 -18.91 12.35
C ALA A 321 -2.53 -19.61 12.14
N LEU A 322 -2.41 -20.91 12.45
CA LEU A 322 -1.14 -21.62 12.51
C LEU A 322 -0.35 -21.65 11.18
N PRO A 323 -0.96 -21.93 10.00
CA PRO A 323 -0.23 -21.93 8.74
C PRO A 323 0.46 -20.59 8.45
N PHE A 324 -0.23 -19.47 8.72
CA PHE A 324 0.31 -18.13 8.47
C PHE A 324 1.42 -17.77 9.46
N LEU A 325 1.23 -18.08 10.76
CA LEU A 325 2.26 -17.85 11.77
C LEU A 325 3.51 -18.73 11.55
N ASN A 326 3.33 -19.94 11.01
CA ASN A 326 4.45 -20.79 10.61
C ASN A 326 5.26 -20.17 9.47
N ILE A 327 4.60 -19.66 8.43
CA ILE A 327 5.28 -18.97 7.32
C ILE A 327 6.00 -17.72 7.83
N ALA A 328 5.37 -16.93 8.69
CA ALA A 328 6.00 -15.75 9.29
C ALA A 328 7.31 -16.12 10.02
N LEU A 329 7.29 -17.17 10.83
CA LEU A 329 8.48 -17.68 11.54
C LEU A 329 9.49 -18.40 10.65
N GLU A 330 9.08 -18.98 9.52
CA GLU A 330 10.02 -19.50 8.53
C GLU A 330 10.85 -18.36 7.91
N LYS A 331 10.22 -17.21 7.70
CA LYS A 331 10.82 -16.03 7.07
C LYS A 331 11.65 -15.18 8.02
N ASP A 332 11.15 -14.93 9.23
CA ASP A 332 11.82 -14.10 10.21
C ASP A 332 11.59 -14.63 11.64
N GLN A 333 12.67 -15.15 12.23
CA GLN A 333 12.68 -15.65 13.61
C GLN A 333 13.19 -14.61 14.61
N SER A 334 13.51 -13.39 14.18
CA SER A 334 13.99 -12.33 15.07
C SER A 334 12.85 -11.63 15.84
N LYS A 335 11.60 -11.87 15.45
CA LYS A 335 10.40 -11.24 16.02
C LYS A 335 9.80 -12.10 17.12
N TYR A 336 9.87 -11.61 18.36
CA TYR A 336 9.26 -12.30 19.49
C TYR A 336 7.73 -12.37 19.35
N GLU A 337 7.12 -11.38 18.69
CA GLU A 337 5.67 -11.27 18.49
C GLU A 337 5.09 -12.47 17.72
N TYR A 338 5.89 -13.04 16.80
CA TYR A 338 5.47 -14.16 15.96
C TYR A 338 5.40 -15.44 16.80
N PHE A 339 6.41 -15.67 17.65
CA PHE A 339 6.40 -16.75 18.64
C PHE A 339 5.29 -16.57 19.66
N THR A 340 5.09 -15.38 20.23
CA THR A 340 3.99 -15.10 21.15
C THR A 340 2.64 -15.46 20.54
N SER A 341 2.40 -15.01 19.30
CA SER A 341 1.13 -15.25 18.60
C SER A 341 0.91 -16.72 18.31
N ARG A 342 1.94 -17.46 17.88
CA ARG A 342 1.82 -18.91 17.64
C ARG A 342 1.67 -19.70 18.94
N GLY A 343 2.37 -19.29 20.00
CA GLY A 343 2.17 -19.79 21.36
C GLY A 343 0.72 -19.62 21.82
N ILE A 344 0.11 -18.44 21.61
CA ILE A 344 -1.31 -18.21 21.92
C ILE A 344 -2.22 -19.16 21.12
N ALA A 345 -1.94 -19.40 19.83
CA ALA A 345 -2.68 -20.38 19.04
C ALA A 345 -2.56 -21.80 19.62
N TYR A 346 -1.35 -22.23 20.00
CA TYR A 346 -1.12 -23.54 20.62
C TYR A 346 -1.77 -23.68 22.01
N LEU A 347 -1.72 -22.63 22.84
CA LEU A 347 -2.38 -22.59 24.13
C LEU A 347 -3.89 -22.86 24.00
N ASN A 348 -4.55 -22.19 23.05
CA ASN A 348 -5.99 -22.28 22.82
C ASN A 348 -6.41 -23.56 22.07
N THR A 349 -5.49 -24.21 21.35
CA THR A 349 -5.71 -25.54 20.74
C THR A 349 -5.27 -26.68 21.65
N ASN A 350 -4.98 -26.39 22.92
CA ASN A 350 -4.58 -27.34 23.97
C ASN A 350 -3.33 -28.17 23.59
N SER A 351 -2.33 -27.50 23.00
CA SER A 351 -1.02 -28.06 22.65
C SER A 351 0.09 -27.49 23.56
N PRO A 352 0.07 -27.80 24.89
CA PRO A 352 0.88 -27.07 25.87
C PRO A 352 2.39 -27.21 25.67
N LYS A 353 2.87 -28.33 25.12
CA LYS A 353 4.31 -28.51 24.84
C LYS A 353 4.82 -27.58 23.74
N LEU A 354 4.03 -27.40 22.67
CA LEU A 354 4.39 -26.48 21.58
C LEU A 354 4.26 -25.03 22.04
N SER A 355 3.19 -24.74 22.78
CA SER A 355 2.94 -23.43 23.38
C SER A 355 4.07 -23.00 24.34
N GLU A 356 4.50 -23.88 25.25
CA GLU A 356 5.62 -23.60 26.15
C GLU A 356 6.92 -23.30 25.39
N SER A 357 7.20 -24.06 24.32
CA SER A 357 8.38 -23.86 23.48
C SER A 357 8.38 -22.48 22.82
N ASP A 358 7.26 -22.08 22.22
CA ASP A 358 7.12 -20.78 21.58
C ASP A 358 7.18 -19.62 22.58
N PHE A 359 6.52 -19.75 23.73
CA PHE A 359 6.62 -18.73 24.78
C PHE A 359 8.02 -18.64 25.36
N THR A 360 8.77 -19.73 25.45
CA THR A 360 10.17 -19.70 25.87
C THR A 360 11.01 -18.92 24.87
N MET A 361 10.91 -19.23 23.58
CA MET A 361 11.63 -18.49 22.54
C MET A 361 11.25 -17.01 22.50
N SER A 362 9.96 -16.69 22.67
CA SER A 362 9.49 -15.30 22.77
C SER A 362 10.11 -14.56 23.95
N LEU A 363 10.18 -15.19 25.12
CA LEU A 363 10.78 -14.60 26.32
C LEU A 363 12.30 -14.50 26.24
N ASP A 364 12.97 -15.40 25.52
CA ASP A 364 14.40 -15.32 25.24
C ASP A 364 14.73 -14.10 24.37
N LEU A 365 13.89 -13.80 23.38
CA LEU A 365 14.01 -12.61 22.53
C LEU A 365 13.59 -11.33 23.24
N ASN A 366 12.50 -11.37 24.01
CA ASN A 366 12.02 -10.24 24.79
C ASN A 366 11.42 -10.68 26.15
N PRO A 367 12.19 -10.59 27.25
CA PRO A 367 11.73 -11.03 28.56
C PRO A 367 10.72 -10.08 29.22
N LYS A 368 10.45 -8.89 28.64
CA LYS A 368 9.57 -7.86 29.21
C LYS A 368 8.08 -8.06 28.85
N GLN A 369 7.63 -9.30 28.77
CA GLN A 369 6.27 -9.66 28.39
C GLN A 369 5.55 -10.37 29.56
N ASN A 370 4.91 -9.60 30.43
CA ASN A 370 4.30 -10.12 31.67
C ASN A 370 3.19 -11.17 31.42
N GLU A 371 2.36 -10.96 30.40
CA GLU A 371 1.32 -11.89 29.96
C GLU A 371 1.92 -13.22 29.44
N VAL A 372 3.05 -13.18 28.73
CA VAL A 372 3.69 -14.38 28.18
C VAL A 372 4.28 -15.26 29.26
N TRP A 373 4.87 -14.67 30.32
CA TRP A 373 5.26 -15.42 31.52
C TRP A 373 4.06 -16.15 32.11
N PHE A 374 2.93 -15.46 32.27
CA PHE A 374 1.72 -16.08 32.80
C PHE A 374 1.23 -17.26 31.94
N PHE A 375 1.14 -17.08 30.62
CA PHE A 375 0.71 -18.14 29.70
C PHE A 375 1.64 -19.36 29.70
N ARG A 376 2.96 -19.15 29.71
CA ARG A 376 3.90 -20.26 29.84
C ARG A 376 3.74 -21.00 31.16
N GLY A 377 3.44 -20.28 32.25
CA GLY A 377 3.10 -20.89 33.53
C GLY A 377 1.85 -21.78 33.47
N LEU A 378 0.82 -21.38 32.71
CA LEU A 378 -0.36 -22.22 32.46
C LEU A 378 0.02 -23.52 31.73
N ASP A 379 0.84 -23.44 30.70
CA ASP A 379 1.30 -24.61 29.93
C ASP A 379 2.13 -25.56 30.79
N ARG A 380 3.07 -25.01 31.58
CA ARG A 380 3.89 -25.79 32.52
C ARG A 380 3.06 -26.51 33.56
N ALA A 381 2.03 -25.85 34.10
CA ALA A 381 1.10 -26.47 35.03
C ALA A 381 0.36 -27.65 34.37
N LYS A 382 -0.12 -27.49 33.13
CA LYS A 382 -0.75 -28.57 32.35
C LYS A 382 0.21 -29.74 32.08
N LEU A 383 1.50 -29.47 31.92
CA LEU A 383 2.55 -30.47 31.72
C LEU A 383 3.06 -31.10 33.03
N GLY A 384 2.50 -30.72 34.19
CA GLY A 384 2.90 -31.23 35.50
C GLY A 384 4.17 -30.58 36.08
N ASN A 385 4.71 -29.55 35.43
CA ASN A 385 5.84 -28.78 35.94
C ASN A 385 5.35 -27.67 36.89
N SER A 386 4.91 -28.05 38.09
CA SER A 386 4.38 -27.10 39.08
C SER A 386 5.41 -26.08 39.55
N VAL A 387 6.69 -26.47 39.68
CA VAL A 387 7.77 -25.56 40.10
C VAL A 387 7.99 -24.46 39.07
N GLY A 388 8.11 -24.84 37.78
CA GLY A 388 8.26 -23.88 36.69
C GLY A 388 7.03 -22.99 36.52
N ALA A 389 5.82 -23.52 36.73
CA ALA A 389 4.59 -22.74 36.70
C ALA A 389 4.55 -21.67 37.78
N CYS A 390 4.88 -22.02 39.02
CA CYS A 390 4.94 -21.05 40.13
C CYS A 390 5.97 -19.95 39.88
N SER A 391 7.17 -20.31 39.41
CA SER A 391 8.22 -19.33 39.08
C SER A 391 7.77 -18.35 37.98
N ASP A 392 7.10 -18.85 36.94
CA ASP A 392 6.59 -18.01 35.84
C ASP A 392 5.45 -17.09 36.31
N TRP A 393 4.54 -17.58 37.14
CA TRP A 393 3.46 -16.75 37.70
C TRP A 393 3.98 -15.69 38.67
N GLU A 394 4.99 -16.00 39.50
CA GLU A 394 5.66 -15.02 40.36
C GLU A 394 6.29 -13.92 39.49
N LYS A 395 6.97 -14.30 38.42
CA LYS A 395 7.57 -13.34 37.49
C LYS A 395 6.51 -12.44 36.83
N ALA A 396 5.40 -13.02 36.38
CA ALA A 396 4.29 -12.28 35.81
C ALA A 396 3.68 -11.29 36.84
N PHE A 397 3.49 -11.73 38.09
CA PHE A 397 2.99 -10.91 39.19
C PHE A 397 3.93 -9.74 39.53
N ASP A 398 5.23 -9.99 39.61
CA ASP A 398 6.25 -8.95 39.84
C ASP A 398 6.19 -7.87 38.74
N MET A 399 5.89 -8.30 37.51
CA MET A 399 5.67 -7.45 36.34
C MET A 399 4.21 -6.95 36.21
N LYS A 400 3.47 -6.97 37.32
CA LYS A 400 2.12 -6.39 37.48
C LYS A 400 1.03 -7.03 36.61
N TYR A 401 1.19 -8.29 36.21
CA TYR A 401 0.11 -9.06 35.60
C TYR A 401 -0.82 -9.61 36.68
N VAL A 402 -1.98 -8.97 36.85
CA VAL A 402 -2.90 -9.20 37.99
C VAL A 402 -3.50 -10.60 38.02
N ASP A 403 -3.72 -11.22 36.85
CA ASP A 403 -4.35 -12.55 36.78
C ASP A 403 -3.46 -13.66 37.36
N ALA A 404 -2.16 -13.41 37.53
CA ALA A 404 -1.24 -14.37 38.16
C ALA A 404 -1.53 -14.59 39.66
N VAL A 405 -2.16 -13.62 40.35
CA VAL A 405 -2.39 -13.66 41.80
C VAL A 405 -3.25 -14.84 42.22
N GLU A 406 -4.32 -15.13 41.47
CA GLU A 406 -5.23 -16.23 41.79
C GLU A 406 -4.50 -17.58 41.70
N TYR A 407 -3.68 -17.74 40.65
CA TYR A 407 -2.92 -18.96 40.40
C TYR A 407 -1.83 -19.18 41.45
N LEU A 408 -1.15 -18.12 41.88
CA LEU A 408 -0.15 -18.19 42.95
C LEU A 408 -0.77 -18.63 44.29
N LYS A 409 -1.87 -18.00 44.70
CA LYS A 409 -2.58 -18.35 45.94
C LYS A 409 -3.07 -19.79 45.94
N LYS A 410 -3.58 -20.26 44.80
CA LYS A 410 -4.19 -21.59 44.69
C LYS A 410 -3.14 -22.71 44.62
N ASN A 411 -2.02 -22.47 43.96
CA ASN A 411 -1.10 -23.54 43.57
C ASN A 411 0.29 -23.45 44.21
N CYS A 412 0.74 -22.28 44.66
CA CYS A 412 2.14 -22.02 45.01
C CYS A 412 2.33 -21.57 46.46
N TRP A 413 1.48 -20.65 46.93
CA TRP A 413 1.52 -20.15 48.30
C TRP A 413 0.62 -21.03 49.17
N LYS A 414 1.20 -22.11 49.69
CA LYS A 414 0.56 -22.96 50.71
C LYS A 414 1.12 -22.67 52.08
#